data_AF-A0A2E3F7T2-F1
#
_entry.id   AF-A0A2E3F7T2-F1
#
_cell.length_a   1.000
_cell.length_b   1.000
_cell.length_c   1.000
_cell.angle_alpha   90.00
_cell.angle_beta   90.00
_cell.angle_gamma   90.00
#
_symmetry.space_group_name_H-M   'P 1'
#
loop_
_entity.id
_entity.type
_entity.pdbx_description
1 polymer ?
#
loop_
_entity_poly.entity_id
_entity_poly.type
_entity_poly.pdbx_seq_one_letter_code
_entity_poly.pdbx_strand_id
1 'polypeptide(L)'
;MMFGSSSAKGMIDSLRNNRKLLRKKSRFKKDRTFLSINENDLKGAKGKPTFNAYSKEAIKNIKSKFKRRRKRENVFFAFLGLLGLFFSILLGTFLVKDVVQERNKTRQEQIQKNERVYLIYIEFGDRWFSQGKWKNAIFYYKQGVGAYPNDYEMNYRLLRAYCQFCKNDLEDCGVAKELLDSLLIRFPEKEVQLSELKAILNFEYGINTN
;
A
#
# COMPACT_ATOMS: atom_id res chain seq x y z
N MET A 1 -2.17 32.14 -76.23
CA MET A 1 -2.55 31.95 -74.81
C MET A 1 -2.41 30.47 -74.49
N MET A 2 -1.24 30.09 -73.99
CA MET A 2 -0.89 28.73 -73.58
C MET A 2 -0.48 28.77 -72.10
N PHE A 3 -0.44 27.60 -71.48
CA PHE A 3 -0.04 27.30 -70.09
C PHE A 3 -1.19 27.18 -69.08
N GLY A 4 -1.53 25.94 -68.71
CA GLY A 4 -2.33 25.65 -67.51
C GLY A 4 -2.91 24.24 -67.38
N SER A 5 -3.22 23.54 -68.49
CA SER A 5 -4.04 22.32 -68.44
C SER A 5 -3.27 20.99 -68.58
N SER A 6 -2.02 21.01 -69.04
CA SER A 6 -1.24 19.78 -69.27
C SER A 6 -0.57 19.25 -67.99
N SER A 7 -0.03 20.15 -67.14
CA SER A 7 0.65 19.80 -65.90
C SER A 7 -0.28 19.21 -64.85
N ALA A 8 -1.48 19.78 -64.69
CA ALA A 8 -2.49 19.25 -63.77
C ALA A 8 -2.99 17.86 -64.18
N LYS A 9 -3.16 17.62 -65.49
CA LYS A 9 -3.57 16.32 -66.02
C LYS A 9 -2.50 15.24 -65.81
N GLY A 10 -1.23 15.56 -66.09
CA GLY A 10 -0.11 14.66 -65.81
C GLY A 10 0.04 14.33 -64.32
N MET A 11 -0.21 15.30 -63.44
CA MET A 11 -0.15 15.09 -61.99
C MET A 11 -1.29 14.20 -61.48
N ILE A 12 -2.51 14.37 -62.02
CA ILE A 12 -3.66 13.49 -61.75
C ILE A 12 -3.41 12.06 -62.24
N ASP A 13 -2.86 11.91 -63.44
CA ASP A 13 -2.58 10.61 -64.03
C ASP A 13 -1.47 9.87 -63.27
N SER A 14 -0.44 10.59 -62.81
CA SER A 14 0.63 10.04 -61.96
C SER A 14 0.10 9.58 -60.59
N LEU A 15 -0.72 10.40 -59.92
CA LEU A 15 -1.38 10.02 -58.67
C LEU A 15 -2.29 8.78 -58.85
N ARG A 16 -3.00 8.70 -59.97
CA ARG A 16 -3.89 7.57 -60.28
C ARG A 16 -3.11 6.29 -60.57
N ASN A 17 -1.95 6.37 -61.23
CA ASN A 17 -1.07 5.23 -61.45
C ASN A 17 -0.37 4.78 -60.15
N ASN A 18 0.09 5.70 -59.31
CA ASN A 18 0.66 5.37 -58.02
C ASN A 18 -0.35 4.69 -57.07
N ARG A 19 -1.63 5.12 -57.09
CA ARG A 19 -2.71 4.44 -56.35
C ARG A 19 -2.98 3.01 -56.82
N LYS A 20 -2.71 2.67 -58.09
CA LYS A 20 -2.83 1.28 -58.60
C LYS A 20 -1.71 0.38 -58.08
N LEU A 21 -0.54 0.94 -57.80
CA LEU A 21 0.62 0.22 -57.25
C LEU A 21 0.51 -0.01 -55.73
N LEU A 22 -0.31 0.76 -55.03
CA LEU A 22 -0.61 0.51 -53.62
C LEU A 22 -1.41 -0.81 -53.48
N ARG A 23 -0.76 -1.82 -52.88
CA ARG A 23 -1.35 -3.13 -52.57
C ARG A 23 -2.69 -2.94 -51.83
N LYS A 24 -3.80 -3.37 -52.45
CA LYS A 24 -5.14 -3.34 -51.84
C LYS A 24 -5.11 -4.06 -50.50
N LYS A 25 -5.20 -3.33 -49.38
CA LYS A 25 -5.20 -3.87 -48.00
C LYS A 25 -6.53 -4.55 -47.60
N SER A 26 -7.38 -4.93 -48.57
CA SER A 26 -8.56 -5.75 -48.26
C SER A 26 -8.12 -7.21 -48.11
N ARG A 27 -8.22 -7.75 -46.89
CA ARG A 27 -8.04 -9.19 -46.63
C ARG A 27 -9.26 -10.03 -47.06
N PHE A 28 -10.30 -9.40 -47.59
CA PHE A 28 -11.51 -10.06 -48.06
C PHE A 28 -11.59 -9.99 -49.59
N LYS A 29 -11.68 -11.15 -50.25
CA LYS A 29 -12.14 -11.24 -51.64
C LYS A 29 -13.60 -10.82 -51.64
N LYS A 30 -13.94 -9.76 -52.37
CA LYS A 30 -15.34 -9.41 -52.63
C LYS A 30 -15.88 -10.40 -53.66
N ASP A 31 -16.26 -11.58 -53.19
CA ASP A 31 -16.90 -12.60 -54.01
C ASP A 31 -18.25 -12.06 -54.48
N ARG A 32 -18.27 -11.60 -55.73
CA ARG A 32 -19.50 -11.23 -56.46
C ARG A 32 -20.23 -12.47 -57.00
N THR A 33 -19.80 -13.67 -56.61
CA THR A 33 -20.34 -14.97 -57.04
C THR A 33 -21.83 -15.11 -56.74
N PHE A 34 -22.35 -14.41 -55.73
CA PHE A 34 -23.79 -14.37 -55.46
C PHE A 34 -24.59 -13.55 -56.50
N LEU A 35 -23.96 -12.58 -57.16
CA LEU A 35 -24.59 -11.71 -58.17
C LEU A 35 -24.42 -12.24 -59.61
N SER A 36 -23.65 -13.31 -59.80
CA SER A 36 -23.43 -13.95 -61.11
C SER A 36 -24.16 -15.30 -61.25
N ILE A 37 -25.16 -15.56 -60.40
CA ILE A 37 -26.01 -16.74 -60.53
C ILE A 37 -26.89 -16.52 -61.77
N ASN A 38 -26.69 -17.32 -62.82
CA ASN A 38 -27.51 -17.23 -64.02
C ASN A 38 -28.90 -17.81 -63.73
N GLU A 39 -29.93 -17.35 -64.45
CA GLU A 39 -31.30 -17.87 -64.31
C GLU A 39 -31.39 -19.39 -64.52
N ASN A 40 -30.47 -19.95 -65.31
CA ASN A 40 -30.33 -21.39 -65.54
C ASN A 40 -29.82 -22.16 -64.30
N ASP A 41 -29.02 -21.53 -63.44
CA ASP A 41 -28.55 -22.11 -62.18
C ASP A 41 -29.70 -22.16 -61.15
N LEU A 42 -30.64 -21.21 -61.23
CA LEU A 42 -31.86 -21.18 -60.42
C LEU A 42 -32.93 -22.19 -60.91
N LYS A 43 -32.94 -22.51 -62.21
CA LYS A 43 -33.90 -23.46 -62.81
C LYS A 43 -33.68 -24.92 -62.40
N GLY A 44 -32.49 -25.28 -61.92
CA GLY A 44 -32.17 -26.63 -61.41
C GLY A 44 -32.67 -26.91 -59.98
N ALA A 45 -33.08 -25.90 -59.23
CA ALA A 45 -33.45 -26.03 -57.81
C ALA A 45 -34.98 -26.06 -57.58
N LYS A 46 -35.76 -26.67 -58.48
CA LYS A 46 -37.21 -26.90 -58.28
C LYS A 46 -37.52 -28.13 -57.39
N GLY A 47 -36.63 -28.44 -56.45
CA GLY A 47 -36.88 -29.42 -55.40
C GLY A 47 -37.02 -28.70 -54.06
N LYS A 48 -38.11 -28.94 -53.32
CA LYS A 48 -38.12 -28.59 -51.89
C LYS A 48 -36.93 -29.34 -51.27
N PRO A 49 -35.96 -28.66 -50.63
CA PRO A 49 -34.83 -29.35 -50.02
C PRO A 49 -35.40 -30.33 -48.98
N THR A 50 -35.31 -31.61 -49.28
CA THR A 50 -35.61 -32.67 -48.31
C THR A 50 -34.42 -32.73 -47.37
N PHE A 51 -34.50 -31.96 -46.29
CA PHE A 51 -33.58 -32.13 -45.19
C PHE A 51 -33.91 -33.46 -44.53
N ASN A 52 -33.15 -34.50 -44.86
CA ASN A 52 -33.15 -35.71 -44.03
C ASN A 52 -32.77 -35.27 -42.62
N ALA A 53 -33.67 -35.47 -41.65
CA ALA A 53 -33.39 -35.15 -40.26
C ALA A 53 -32.09 -35.85 -39.86
N TYR A 54 -31.07 -35.07 -39.50
CA TYR A 54 -29.77 -35.62 -39.11
C TYR A 54 -29.95 -36.71 -38.06
N SER A 55 -29.20 -37.82 -38.19
CA SER A 55 -29.27 -38.89 -37.20
C SER A 55 -28.99 -38.33 -35.81
N LYS A 56 -29.70 -38.82 -34.79
CA LYS A 56 -29.51 -38.38 -33.40
C LYS A 56 -28.03 -38.49 -32.97
N GLU A 57 -27.31 -39.45 -33.54
CA GLU A 57 -25.87 -39.65 -33.35
C GLU A 57 -25.00 -38.57 -34.01
N ALA A 58 -25.31 -38.16 -35.24
CA ALA A 58 -24.61 -37.08 -35.92
C ALA A 58 -24.80 -35.74 -35.17
N ILE A 59 -26.02 -35.45 -34.71
CA ILE A 59 -26.31 -34.26 -33.88
C ILE A 59 -25.55 -34.34 -32.55
N LYS A 60 -25.49 -35.51 -31.90
CA LYS A 60 -24.73 -35.73 -30.65
C LYS A 60 -23.24 -35.49 -30.85
N ASN A 61 -22.66 -35.96 -31.96
CA ASN A 61 -21.24 -35.76 -32.30
C ASN A 61 -20.91 -34.29 -32.62
N ILE A 62 -21.82 -33.58 -33.28
CA ILE A 62 -21.68 -32.14 -33.52
C ILE A 62 -21.73 -31.37 -32.18
N LYS A 63 -22.73 -31.65 -31.33
CA LYS A 63 -22.89 -31.01 -30.02
C LYS A 63 -21.68 -31.28 -29.10
N SER A 64 -21.13 -32.50 -29.09
CA SER A 64 -19.97 -32.84 -28.26
C SER A 64 -18.69 -32.12 -28.72
N LYS A 65 -18.47 -31.98 -30.04
CA LYS A 65 -17.37 -31.18 -30.61
C LYS A 65 -17.44 -29.71 -30.20
N PHE A 66 -18.62 -29.08 -30.29
CA PHE A 66 -18.81 -27.70 -29.83
C PHE A 66 -18.63 -27.55 -28.32
N LYS A 67 -19.16 -28.49 -27.51
CA LYS A 67 -18.99 -28.48 -26.06
C LYS A 67 -17.52 -28.57 -25.65
N ARG A 68 -16.73 -29.42 -26.33
CA ARG A 68 -15.29 -29.57 -26.07
C ARG A 68 -14.50 -28.31 -26.47
N ARG A 69 -14.83 -27.68 -27.60
CA ARG A 69 -14.22 -26.43 -28.05
C ARG A 69 -14.50 -25.27 -27.09
N ARG A 70 -15.76 -25.08 -26.69
CA ARG A 70 -16.16 -24.05 -25.72
C ARG A 70 -15.50 -24.23 -24.36
N LYS A 71 -15.37 -25.47 -23.87
CA LYS A 71 -14.61 -25.75 -22.63
C LYS A 71 -13.15 -25.31 -22.73
N ARG A 72 -12.48 -25.60 -23.86
CA ARG A 72 -11.09 -25.15 -24.07
C ARG A 72 -10.97 -23.63 -24.13
N GLU A 73 -11.88 -22.97 -24.82
CA GLU A 73 -11.93 -21.50 -24.90
C GLU A 73 -12.17 -20.88 -23.51
N ASN A 74 -13.11 -21.40 -22.72
CA ASN A 74 -13.35 -20.93 -21.36
C ASN A 74 -12.15 -21.13 -20.43
N VAL A 75 -11.48 -22.29 -20.51
CA VAL A 75 -10.24 -22.54 -19.73
C VAL A 75 -9.14 -21.58 -20.16
N PHE A 76 -9.01 -21.31 -21.46
CA PHE A 76 -8.04 -20.36 -21.99
C PHE A 76 -8.32 -18.93 -21.51
N PHE A 77 -9.58 -18.48 -21.53
CA PHE A 77 -9.95 -17.17 -21.00
C PHE A 77 -9.78 -17.07 -19.48
N ALA A 78 -10.09 -18.13 -18.74
CA ALA A 78 -9.83 -18.18 -17.30
C ALA A 78 -8.33 -18.08 -17.01
N PHE A 79 -7.50 -18.78 -17.78
CA PHE A 79 -6.04 -18.70 -17.68
C PHE A 79 -5.53 -17.27 -17.97
N LEU A 80 -6.00 -16.63 -19.05
CA LEU A 80 -5.64 -15.25 -19.37
C LEU A 80 -6.09 -14.26 -18.27
N GLY A 81 -7.28 -14.46 -17.70
CA GLY A 81 -7.77 -13.66 -16.58
C GLY A 81 -6.88 -13.78 -15.34
N LEU A 82 -6.49 -15.01 -14.99
CA LEU A 82 -5.55 -15.26 -13.89
C LEU A 82 -4.17 -14.65 -14.17
N LEU A 83 -3.69 -14.75 -15.41
CA LEU A 83 -2.42 -14.17 -15.82
C LEU A 83 -2.45 -12.64 -15.72
N GLY A 84 -3.53 -12.01 -16.17
CA GLY A 84 -3.74 -10.57 -16.03
C GLY A 84 -3.82 -10.11 -14.58
N LEU A 85 -4.50 -10.87 -13.72
CA LEU A 85 -4.58 -10.60 -12.28
C LEU A 85 -3.21 -10.76 -11.59
N PHE A 86 -2.44 -11.76 -11.99
CA PHE A 86 -1.07 -11.93 -11.51
C PHE A 86 -0.19 -10.72 -11.87
N PHE A 87 -0.25 -10.27 -13.12
CA PHE A 87 0.50 -9.09 -13.55
C PHE A 87 0.04 -7.80 -12.89
N SER A 88 -1.27 -7.63 -12.61
CA SER A 88 -1.76 -6.44 -11.91
C SER A 88 -1.28 -6.40 -10.45
N ILE A 89 -1.22 -7.54 -9.75
CA ILE A 89 -0.64 -7.62 -8.40
C ILE A 89 0.86 -7.32 -8.42
N LEU A 90 1.61 -7.88 -9.38
CA LEU A 90 3.04 -7.59 -9.51
C LEU A 90 3.31 -6.11 -9.78
N LEU A 91 2.55 -5.50 -10.70
CA LEU A 91 2.69 -4.08 -11.01
C LEU A 91 2.33 -3.22 -9.80
N GLY A 92 1.25 -3.56 -9.09
CA GLY A 92 0.82 -2.86 -7.88
C GLY A 92 1.88 -2.89 -6.78
N THR A 93 2.48 -4.06 -6.51
CA THR A 93 3.54 -4.17 -5.50
C THR A 93 4.81 -3.43 -5.91
N PHE A 94 5.19 -3.45 -7.18
CA PHE A 94 6.33 -2.69 -7.71
C PHE A 94 6.15 -1.17 -7.51
N LEU A 95 4.98 -0.63 -7.84
CA LEU A 95 4.68 0.81 -7.69
C LEU A 95 4.62 1.27 -6.22
N VAL A 96 4.15 0.40 -5.32
CA VAL A 96 3.98 0.75 -3.90
C VAL A 96 5.29 0.57 -3.10
N LYS A 97 6.21 -0.27 -3.58
CA LYS A 97 7.43 -0.64 -2.84
C LYS A 97 8.30 0.57 -2.50
N ASP A 98 8.55 1.46 -3.44
CA ASP A 98 9.46 2.60 -3.23
C ASP A 98 8.89 3.59 -2.22
N VAL A 99 7.59 3.89 -2.31
CA VAL A 99 6.88 4.80 -1.38
C VAL A 99 6.85 4.22 0.03
N VAL A 100 6.57 2.92 0.16
CA VAL A 100 6.56 2.25 1.47
C VAL A 100 7.97 2.19 2.05
N GLN A 101 8.98 1.91 1.24
CA GLN A 101 10.37 1.87 1.67
C GLN A 101 10.87 3.23 2.15
N GLU A 102 10.57 4.30 1.41
CA GLU A 102 10.92 5.67 1.81
C GLU A 102 10.23 6.07 3.11
N ARG A 103 8.92 5.84 3.23
CA ARG A 103 8.18 6.09 4.49
C ARG A 103 8.76 5.33 5.67
N ASN A 104 9.11 4.06 5.48
CA ASN A 104 9.70 3.23 6.52
C ASN A 104 11.08 3.75 6.93
N LYS A 105 11.90 4.20 5.98
CA LYS A 105 13.21 4.80 6.25
C LYS A 105 13.06 6.10 7.05
N THR A 106 12.19 7.02 6.62
CA THR A 106 11.93 8.27 7.34
C THR A 106 11.43 8.00 8.76
N ARG A 107 10.53 7.03 8.91
CA ARG A 107 10.03 6.62 10.23
C ARG A 107 11.15 6.06 11.12
N GLN A 108 12.03 5.22 10.58
CA GLN A 108 13.18 4.68 11.32
C GLN A 108 14.15 5.79 11.73
N GLU A 109 14.47 6.71 10.84
CA GLU A 109 15.33 7.87 11.13
C GLU A 109 14.73 8.74 12.24
N GLN A 110 13.41 8.96 12.22
CA GLN A 110 12.72 9.70 13.26
C GLN A 110 12.74 8.98 14.61
N ILE A 111 12.56 7.66 14.62
CA ILE A 111 12.67 6.85 15.85
C ILE A 111 14.09 6.95 16.40
N GLN A 112 15.13 6.78 15.57
CA GLN A 112 16.53 6.90 16.00
C GLN A 112 16.84 8.29 16.53
N LYS A 113 16.30 9.34 15.90
CA LYS A 113 16.47 10.72 16.37
C LYS A 113 15.83 10.91 17.75
N ASN A 114 14.60 10.43 17.94
CA ASN A 114 13.91 10.52 19.23
C ASN A 114 14.63 9.73 20.32
N GLU A 115 15.15 8.55 19.98
CA GLU A 115 15.94 7.73 20.90
C GLU A 115 17.23 8.44 21.33
N ARG A 116 17.97 9.03 20.38
CA ARG A 116 19.18 9.83 20.71
C ARG A 116 18.84 11.01 21.60
N VAL A 117 17.77 11.75 21.30
CA VAL A 117 17.33 12.89 22.11
C VAL A 117 16.92 12.45 23.52
N TYR A 118 16.24 11.31 23.64
CA TYR A 118 15.87 10.72 24.92
C TYR A 118 17.09 10.33 25.75
N LEU A 119 18.11 9.69 25.15
CA LEU A 119 19.37 9.37 25.81
C LEU A 119 20.11 10.62 26.29
N ILE A 120 20.09 11.70 25.50
CA ILE A 120 20.67 12.99 25.88
C ILE A 120 19.97 13.56 27.12
N TYR A 121 18.64 13.46 27.21
CA TYR A 121 17.91 13.90 28.40
C TYR A 121 18.23 13.07 29.64
N ILE A 122 18.45 11.76 29.50
CA ILE A 122 18.98 10.94 30.60
C ILE A 122 20.35 11.46 31.03
N GLU A 123 21.29 11.61 30.10
CA GLU A 123 22.67 11.98 30.41
C GLU A 123 22.74 13.33 31.13
N PHE A 124 22.02 14.34 30.63
CA PHE A 124 21.98 15.64 31.29
C PHE A 124 21.27 15.58 32.63
N GLY A 125 20.13 14.89 32.71
CA GLY A 125 19.39 14.72 33.96
C GLY A 125 20.27 14.07 35.04
N ASP A 126 20.96 12.99 34.71
CA ASP A 126 21.85 12.25 35.61
C ASP A 126 23.03 13.10 36.05
N ARG A 127 23.63 13.87 35.13
CA ARG A 127 24.71 14.80 35.44
C ARG A 127 24.26 15.83 36.48
N TRP A 128 23.12 16.47 36.27
CA TRP A 128 22.59 17.45 37.23
C TRP A 128 22.17 16.80 38.55
N PHE A 129 21.58 15.62 38.50
CA PHE A 129 21.20 14.84 39.67
C PHE A 129 22.43 14.52 40.53
N SER A 130 23.54 14.08 39.91
CA SER A 130 24.79 13.79 40.63
C SER A 130 25.41 14.99 41.33
N GLN A 131 25.11 16.21 40.85
CA GLN A 131 25.58 17.47 41.42
C GLN A 131 24.64 18.04 42.49
N GLY A 132 23.57 17.33 42.83
CA GLY A 132 22.53 17.82 43.75
C GLY A 132 21.68 18.95 43.18
N LYS A 133 21.71 19.17 41.86
CA LYS A 133 20.92 20.22 41.19
C LYS A 133 19.57 19.64 40.76
N TRP A 134 18.74 19.32 41.75
CA TRP A 134 17.50 18.55 41.57
C TRP A 134 16.52 19.20 40.58
N LYS A 135 16.31 20.52 40.67
CA LYS A 135 15.45 21.27 39.75
C LYS A 135 15.89 21.16 38.29
N ASN A 136 17.19 21.18 38.03
CA ASN A 136 17.72 20.99 36.68
C ASN A 136 17.54 19.55 36.21
N ALA A 137 17.78 18.57 37.10
CA ALA A 137 17.53 17.16 36.78
C ALA A 137 16.06 16.91 36.40
N ILE A 138 15.13 17.44 37.20
CA ILE A 138 13.68 17.41 36.92
C ILE A 138 13.37 18.00 35.55
N PHE A 139 13.97 19.14 35.19
CA PHE A 139 13.76 19.76 33.88
C PHE A 139 14.11 18.80 32.73
N TYR A 140 15.28 18.17 32.76
CA TYR A 140 15.71 17.25 31.70
C TYR A 140 14.88 15.96 31.68
N TYR A 141 14.62 15.36 32.84
CA TYR A 141 13.78 14.16 32.89
C TYR A 141 12.34 14.43 32.42
N LYS A 142 11.78 15.62 32.67
CA LYS A 142 10.48 16.02 32.08
C LYS A 142 10.50 16.01 30.56
N GLN A 143 11.59 16.49 29.93
CA GLN A 143 11.73 16.42 28.47
C GLN A 143 11.78 14.95 27.99
N GLY A 144 12.45 14.09 28.75
CA GLY A 144 12.49 12.65 28.51
C GLY A 144 11.11 11.99 28.60
N VAL A 145 10.34 12.26 29.64
CA VAL A 145 8.95 11.79 29.80
C VAL A 145 8.07 12.31 28.66
N GLY A 146 8.28 13.55 28.20
CA GLY A 146 7.57 14.10 27.04
C GLY A 146 7.79 13.29 25.76
N ALA A 147 9.00 12.73 25.57
CA ALA A 147 9.32 11.87 24.42
C ALA A 147 8.78 10.44 24.59
N TYR A 148 8.86 9.86 25.79
CA TYR A 148 8.40 8.51 26.11
C TYR A 148 7.59 8.47 27.42
N PRO A 149 6.29 8.83 27.38
CA PRO A 149 5.49 9.02 28.61
C PRO A 149 5.28 7.77 29.45
N ASN A 150 5.32 6.60 28.82
CA ASN A 150 5.09 5.29 29.44
C ASN A 150 6.39 4.53 29.72
N ASP A 151 7.55 5.17 29.56
CA ASP A 151 8.82 4.55 29.90
C ASP A 151 9.03 4.59 31.42
N TYR A 152 9.11 3.42 32.06
CA TYR A 152 9.25 3.29 33.50
C TYR A 152 10.53 3.98 34.01
N GLU A 153 11.66 3.73 33.34
CA GLU A 153 12.97 4.17 33.79
C GLU A 153 13.06 5.71 33.85
N MET A 154 12.59 6.40 32.81
CA MET A 154 12.56 7.85 32.77
C MET A 154 11.61 8.45 33.81
N ASN A 155 10.42 7.86 33.98
CA ASN A 155 9.49 8.30 35.01
C ASN A 155 10.06 8.05 36.43
N TYR A 156 10.76 6.94 36.64
CA TYR A 156 11.41 6.61 37.91
C TYR A 156 12.55 7.59 38.22
N ARG A 157 13.36 7.97 37.23
CA ARG A 157 14.39 9.01 37.37
C ARG A 157 13.78 10.37 37.72
N LEU A 158 12.70 10.75 37.04
CA LEU A 158 11.95 11.97 37.35
C LEU A 158 11.42 11.94 38.79
N LEU A 159 10.79 10.84 39.20
CA LEU A 159 10.29 10.65 40.56
C LEU A 159 11.42 10.77 41.58
N ARG A 160 12.55 10.10 41.36
CA ARG A 160 13.73 10.21 42.25
C ARG A 160 14.20 11.65 42.39
N ALA A 161 14.24 12.41 41.29
CA ALA A 161 14.62 13.81 41.31
C ALA A 161 13.65 14.66 42.13
N TYR A 162 12.34 14.44 41.99
CA TYR A 162 11.33 15.09 42.83
C TYR A 162 11.43 14.69 44.31
N CYS A 163 11.62 13.41 44.62
CA CYS A 163 11.82 12.95 46.00
C CYS A 163 13.05 13.61 46.64
N GLN A 164 14.16 13.74 45.91
CA GLN A 164 15.35 14.45 46.42
C GLN A 164 15.10 15.94 46.57
N PHE A 165 14.41 16.57 45.62
CA PHE A 165 14.08 17.99 45.71
C PHE A 165 13.20 18.29 46.92
N CYS A 166 12.16 17.50 47.09
CA CYS A 166 11.29 17.54 48.25
C CYS A 166 12.05 17.29 49.57
N LYS A 167 12.90 16.26 49.63
CA LYS A 167 13.66 15.94 50.84
C LYS A 167 14.59 17.05 51.29
N ASN A 168 15.27 17.73 50.36
CA ASN A 168 16.32 18.70 50.67
C ASN A 168 15.79 20.14 50.72
N ASP A 169 14.82 20.48 49.89
CA ASP A 169 14.34 21.85 49.68
C ASP A 169 12.86 22.04 50.06
N LEU A 170 12.13 20.96 50.40
CA LEU A 170 10.70 20.95 50.70
C LEU A 170 9.81 21.48 49.55
N GLU A 171 10.32 21.40 48.32
CA GLU A 171 9.62 21.79 47.10
C GLU A 171 9.09 20.57 46.32
N ASP A 172 7.98 20.77 45.59
CA ASP A 172 7.35 19.77 44.69
C ASP A 172 7.00 18.40 45.33
N CYS A 173 6.85 18.34 46.66
CA CYS A 173 6.53 17.13 47.41
C CYS A 173 5.19 16.47 47.00
N GLY A 174 4.14 17.27 46.82
CA GLY A 174 2.86 16.79 46.31
C GLY A 174 2.96 16.20 44.90
N VAL A 175 3.77 16.82 44.03
CA VAL A 175 4.02 16.31 42.67
C VAL A 175 4.77 14.97 42.72
N ALA A 176 5.74 14.83 43.63
CA ALA A 176 6.45 13.58 43.86
C ALA A 176 5.47 12.46 44.27
N LYS A 177 4.56 12.76 45.20
CA LYS A 177 3.52 11.83 45.67
C LYS A 177 2.57 11.41 44.55
N GLU A 178 2.00 12.36 43.82
CA GLU A 178 1.10 12.07 42.70
C GLU A 178 1.77 11.20 41.63
N LEU A 179 3.04 11.49 41.31
CA LEU A 179 3.80 10.70 40.35
C LEU A 179 4.08 9.29 40.88
N LEU A 180 4.43 9.14 42.15
CA LEU A 180 4.61 7.84 42.79
C LEU A 180 3.32 7.00 42.75
N ASP A 181 2.21 7.58 43.16
CA ASP A 181 0.91 6.91 43.16
C ASP A 181 0.51 6.49 41.72
N SER A 182 0.75 7.36 40.73
CA SER A 182 0.56 7.04 39.32
C SER A 182 1.45 5.88 38.85
N LEU A 183 2.71 5.82 39.29
CA LEU A 183 3.63 4.75 38.90
C LEU A 183 3.30 3.42 39.57
N LEU A 184 2.83 3.42 40.81
CA LEU A 184 2.35 2.21 41.48
C LEU A 184 1.16 1.58 40.76
N ILE A 185 0.26 2.40 40.21
CA ILE A 185 -0.88 1.93 39.41
C ILE A 185 -0.42 1.43 38.03
N ARG A 186 0.48 2.17 37.36
CA ARG A 186 0.93 1.84 36.00
C ARG A 186 1.90 0.66 35.94
N PHE A 187 2.70 0.46 36.99
CA PHE A 187 3.78 -0.52 37.05
C PHE A 187 3.72 -1.30 38.38
N PRO A 188 2.66 -2.08 38.63
CA PRO A 188 2.48 -2.82 39.88
C PRO A 188 3.63 -3.81 40.15
N GLU A 189 4.27 -4.35 39.12
CA GLU A 189 5.43 -5.23 39.26
C GLU A 189 6.68 -4.54 39.81
N LYS A 190 6.68 -3.20 39.88
CA LYS A 190 7.76 -2.37 40.42
C LYS A 190 7.47 -1.83 41.82
N GLU A 191 6.42 -2.31 42.47
CA GLU A 191 5.97 -1.83 43.79
C GLU A 191 7.07 -1.83 44.84
N VAL A 192 7.90 -2.88 44.92
CA VAL A 192 8.99 -2.97 45.90
C VAL A 192 9.98 -1.82 45.73
N GLN A 193 10.42 -1.55 44.49
CA GLN A 193 11.36 -0.48 44.17
C GLN A 193 10.75 0.91 44.39
N LEU A 194 9.46 1.08 44.11
CA LEU A 194 8.74 2.34 44.32
C LEU A 194 8.44 2.59 45.81
N SER A 195 8.26 1.54 46.62
CA SER A 195 8.01 1.63 48.06
C SER A 195 9.21 2.22 48.82
N GLU A 196 10.44 2.00 48.33
CA GLU A 196 11.63 2.66 48.88
C GLU A 196 11.56 4.18 48.78
N LEU A 197 10.98 4.71 47.68
CA LEU A 197 10.80 6.15 47.49
C LEU A 197 9.62 6.69 48.29
N LYS A 198 8.61 5.87 48.56
CA LYS A 198 7.49 6.23 49.45
C LYS A 198 7.98 6.65 50.84
N ALA A 199 9.00 5.97 51.36
CA ALA A 199 9.59 6.28 52.66
C ALA A 199 10.16 7.72 52.73
N ILE A 200 10.67 8.24 51.61
CA ILE A 200 11.18 9.62 51.52
C ILE A 200 10.04 10.65 51.64
N LEU A 201 8.84 10.27 51.21
CA LEU A 201 7.64 11.11 51.19
C LEU A 201 6.70 10.85 52.38
N ASN A 202 7.15 10.15 53.43
CA ASN A 202 6.28 9.72 54.55
C ASN A 202 5.42 10.83 55.16
N PHE A 203 5.94 12.06 55.23
CA PHE A 203 5.21 13.20 55.77
C PHE A 203 4.02 13.61 54.88
N GLU A 204 4.09 13.44 53.57
CA GLU A 204 2.99 13.69 52.62
C GLU A 204 1.90 12.62 52.70
N TYR A 205 2.24 11.43 53.21
CA TYR A 205 1.27 10.36 53.46
C TYR A 205 0.70 10.39 54.88
N GLY A 206 1.14 11.33 55.73
CA GLY A 206 0.68 11.42 57.13
C GLY A 206 1.05 10.20 57.98
N ILE A 207 2.08 9.46 57.59
CA ILE A 207 2.52 8.26 58.31
C ILE A 207 3.41 8.72 59.46
N ASN A 208 2.87 8.74 60.68
CA ASN A 208 3.66 8.93 61.89
C ASN A 208 4.64 7.76 62.04
N THR A 209 5.93 8.02 61.82
CA THR A 209 6.99 7.10 62.23
C THR A 209 7.18 7.23 63.74
N ASN A 210 6.52 6.36 64.50
CA ASN A 210 6.90 6.05 65.88
C ASN A 210 7.95 4.95 65.90
#